data_AF-A0A2V8X1F4-F1
#
_entry.id   AF-A0A2V8X1F4-F1
#
_cell.length_a   1.000
_cell.length_b   1.000
_cell.length_c   1.000
_cell.angle_alpha   90.00
_cell.angle_beta   90.00
_cell.angle_gamma   90.00
#
_symmetry.space_group_name_H-M   'P 1'
#
loop_
_entity.id
_entity.type
_entity.pdbx_description
1 polymer ?
#
loop_
_entity_poly.entity_id
_entity_poly.type
_entity_poly.pdbx_seq_one_letter_code
_entity_poly.pdbx_strand_id
1 'polypeptide(L)'
;MDWPGGESQETQSQPGALPRFPRIWVGYLLGVATLIAEMIAASLHPELLKEPLLVPPLYLFLANFVSLVYWLVCVYEFHVVLTQAAGGAYSIKPLRAAWFHLIPVYGLYWVFKWPRELARFVNSRLPAPLMKPERTGAAIFAAFVVFLVLDRGLGMILLFWAASYLSRCLRYALAARPAGPEGQLPFS
;
A
#
# COMPACT_ATOMS: atom_id res chain seq x y z
N MET A 1 -10.12 -59.36 -7.13
CA MET A 1 -8.94 -58.54 -7.49
C MET A 1 -9.44 -57.12 -7.40
N ASP A 2 -9.34 -56.60 -6.18
CA ASP A 2 -10.12 -55.46 -5.74
C ASP A 2 -9.18 -54.26 -5.70
N TRP A 3 -9.45 -53.28 -6.56
CA TRP A 3 -8.71 -52.03 -6.61
C TRP A 3 -9.11 -51.20 -5.38
N PRO A 4 -8.20 -50.83 -4.47
CA PRO A 4 -8.52 -49.86 -3.45
C PRO A 4 -8.54 -48.48 -4.12
N GLY A 5 -9.68 -47.82 -3.98
CA GLY A 5 -9.93 -46.49 -4.52
C GLY A 5 -8.84 -45.52 -4.08
N GLY A 6 -8.30 -44.77 -5.04
CA GLY A 6 -7.47 -43.63 -4.76
C GLY A 6 -8.30 -42.61 -3.99
N GLU A 7 -8.07 -42.56 -2.67
CA GLU A 7 -8.40 -41.41 -1.85
C GLU A 7 -7.64 -40.22 -2.45
N SER A 8 -8.34 -39.45 -3.27
CA SER A 8 -7.95 -38.10 -3.62
C SER A 8 -7.74 -37.37 -2.30
N GLN A 9 -6.48 -37.22 -1.90
CA GLN A 9 -6.06 -36.31 -0.84
C GLN A 9 -6.64 -34.95 -1.17
N GLU A 10 -7.80 -34.65 -0.58
CA GLU A 10 -8.20 -33.29 -0.28
C GLU A 10 -7.02 -32.70 0.47
N THR A 11 -6.20 -31.95 -0.25
CA THR A 11 -5.20 -31.07 0.35
C THR A 11 -6.00 -30.08 1.17
N GLN A 12 -6.28 -30.45 2.42
CA GLN A 12 -6.66 -29.52 3.47
C GLN A 12 -5.51 -28.54 3.56
N SER A 13 -5.60 -27.47 2.77
CA SER A 13 -4.82 -26.27 2.96
C SER A 13 -5.17 -25.79 4.36
N GLN A 14 -4.33 -26.17 5.33
CA GLN A 14 -4.34 -25.56 6.65
C GLN A 14 -4.47 -24.05 6.45
N PRO A 15 -5.29 -23.33 7.23
CA PRO A 15 -5.37 -21.89 7.16
C PRO A 15 -3.98 -21.36 7.52
N GLY A 16 -3.17 -21.12 6.49
CA GLY A 16 -1.80 -20.66 6.64
C GLY A 16 -1.83 -19.37 7.44
N ALA A 17 -0.90 -19.26 8.39
CA ALA A 17 -0.73 -18.04 9.16
C ALA A 17 -0.73 -16.82 8.22
N LEU A 18 -1.54 -15.80 8.56
CA LEU A 18 -1.66 -14.61 7.72
C LEU A 18 -0.26 -14.04 7.44
N PRO A 19 -0.03 -13.56 6.20
CA PRO A 19 1.29 -13.12 5.79
C PRO A 19 1.65 -11.85 6.56
N ARG A 20 2.95 -11.62 6.71
CA ARG A 20 3.46 -10.50 7.51
C ARG A 20 3.01 -9.17 6.90
N PHE A 21 2.52 -8.28 7.74
CA PHE A 21 2.22 -6.90 7.35
C PHE A 21 3.49 -6.10 7.00
N PRO A 22 3.37 -5.08 6.14
CA PRO A 22 4.51 -4.26 5.76
C PRO A 22 5.16 -3.55 6.94
N ARG A 23 6.50 -3.49 6.91
CA ARG A 23 7.33 -2.85 7.93
C ARG A 23 7.39 -1.33 7.69
N ILE A 24 6.28 -0.65 7.95
CA ILE A 24 6.09 0.77 7.60
C ILE A 24 7.10 1.71 8.28
N TRP A 25 7.63 1.34 9.46
CA TRP A 25 8.67 2.11 10.15
C TRP A 25 9.95 2.33 9.32
N VAL A 26 10.32 1.36 8.47
CA VAL A 26 11.47 1.51 7.55
C VAL A 26 11.22 2.64 6.57
N GLY A 27 9.98 2.80 6.12
CA GLY A 27 9.59 3.88 5.22
C GLY A 27 9.72 5.27 5.85
N TYR A 28 9.39 5.39 7.13
CA TYR A 28 9.64 6.62 7.89
C TYR A 28 11.14 6.92 8.00
N LEU A 29 11.97 5.91 8.24
CA LEU A 29 13.43 6.10 8.26
C LEU A 29 13.96 6.57 6.91
N LEU A 30 13.47 6.00 5.81
CA LEU A 30 13.83 6.45 4.47
C LEU A 30 13.41 7.89 4.22
N GLY A 31 12.20 8.28 4.63
CA GLY A 31 11.72 9.66 4.53
C GLY A 31 12.57 10.65 5.33
N VAL A 32 12.89 10.34 6.58
CA VAL A 32 13.76 11.18 7.43
C VAL A 32 15.18 11.24 6.87
N ALA A 33 15.74 10.13 6.42
CA ALA A 33 17.07 10.12 5.79
C ALA A 33 17.09 10.98 4.52
N THR A 34 16.01 10.96 3.73
CA THR A 34 15.85 11.81 2.54
C THR A 34 15.78 13.29 2.92
N LEU A 35 14.99 13.66 3.94
CA LEU A 35 14.95 15.05 4.45
C LEU A 35 16.33 15.54 4.90
N ILE A 36 17.08 14.70 5.63
CA ILE A 36 18.43 15.04 6.08
C ILE A 36 19.36 15.21 4.86
N ALA A 37 19.28 14.31 3.89
CA ALA A 37 20.08 14.41 2.67
C ALA A 37 19.75 15.68 1.86
N GLU A 38 18.47 16.04 1.74
CA GLU A 38 18.01 17.27 1.08
C GLU A 38 18.50 18.53 1.84
N MET A 39 18.46 18.53 3.16
CA MET A 39 18.97 19.62 3.99
C MET A 39 20.48 19.81 3.86
N ILE A 40 21.24 18.70 3.85
CA ILE A 40 22.69 18.73 3.62
C ILE A 40 22.99 19.23 2.21
N ALA A 41 22.27 18.74 1.20
CA ALA A 41 22.43 19.18 -0.19
C ALA A 41 22.17 20.69 -0.34
N ALA A 42 21.08 21.19 0.25
CA ALA A 42 20.74 22.61 0.23
C ALA A 42 21.80 23.49 0.93
N SER A 43 22.43 22.96 1.98
CA SER A 43 23.48 23.66 2.73
C SER A 43 24.83 23.68 2.01
N LEU A 44 25.20 22.58 1.35
CA LEU A 44 26.47 22.44 0.62
C LEU A 44 26.42 23.05 -0.78
N HIS A 45 25.24 23.04 -1.41
CA HIS A 45 25.02 23.41 -2.80
C HIS A 45 23.78 24.33 -2.92
N PRO A 46 23.83 25.57 -2.41
CA PRO A 46 22.70 26.50 -2.46
C PRO A 46 22.26 26.86 -3.89
N GLU A 47 23.12 26.65 -4.89
CA GLU A 47 22.80 26.73 -6.32
C GLU A 47 21.67 25.79 -6.75
N LEU A 48 21.52 24.63 -6.09
CA LEU A 48 20.43 23.67 -6.35
C LEU A 48 19.04 24.25 -6.02
N LEU A 49 18.97 25.25 -5.15
CA LEU A 49 17.73 25.94 -4.81
C LEU A 49 17.35 27.02 -5.83
N LYS A 50 18.34 27.53 -6.60
CA LYS A 50 18.17 28.65 -7.53
C LYS A 50 17.92 28.16 -8.95
N GLU A 51 18.65 27.13 -9.37
CA GLU A 51 18.44 26.46 -10.65
C GLU A 51 18.20 24.97 -10.36
N PRO A 52 16.93 24.52 -10.37
CA PRO A 52 16.64 23.10 -10.19
C PRO A 52 17.27 22.34 -11.36
N LEU A 53 18.43 21.73 -11.11
CA LEU A 53 19.12 20.88 -12.07
C LEU A 53 18.14 19.82 -12.56
N LEU A 54 18.04 19.69 -13.88
CA LEU A 54 17.17 18.73 -14.57
C LEU A 54 17.49 17.28 -14.14
N VAL A 55 18.73 17.05 -13.66
CA VAL A 55 19.19 15.79 -13.08
C VAL A 55 19.64 16.05 -11.63
N PRO A 56 18.94 15.50 -10.63
CA PRO A 56 19.35 15.62 -9.24
C PRO A 56 20.68 14.87 -9.00
N PRO A 57 21.48 15.30 -8.01
CA PRO A 57 22.65 14.55 -7.57
C PRO A 57 22.35 13.06 -7.35
N LEU A 58 23.28 12.18 -7.74
CA LEU A 58 23.07 10.73 -7.74
C LEU A 58 22.58 10.17 -6.40
N TYR A 59 23.08 10.70 -5.29
CA TYR A 59 22.67 10.26 -3.94
C TYR A 59 21.21 10.61 -3.62
N LEU A 60 20.73 11.80 -4.03
CA LEU A 60 19.31 12.17 -3.89
C LEU A 60 18.45 11.31 -4.80
N PHE A 61 18.88 11.10 -6.05
CA PHE A 61 18.19 10.20 -6.97
C PHE A 61 18.05 8.79 -6.37
N LEU A 62 19.14 8.24 -5.84
CA LEU A 62 19.16 6.89 -5.28
C LEU A 62 18.29 6.77 -4.02
N ALA A 63 18.33 7.77 -3.12
CA ALA A 63 17.46 7.81 -1.94
C ALA A 63 15.97 7.80 -2.33
N ASN A 64 15.59 8.60 -3.33
CA ASN A 64 14.22 8.62 -3.86
C ASN A 64 13.83 7.30 -4.52
N PHE A 65 14.73 6.74 -5.33
CA PHE A 65 14.50 5.48 -6.02
C PHE A 65 14.25 4.33 -5.02
N VAL A 66 15.12 4.19 -4.01
CA VAL A 66 14.96 3.18 -2.95
C VAL A 66 13.66 3.39 -2.18
N SER A 67 13.33 4.64 -1.86
CA SER A 67 12.08 5.01 -1.19
C SER A 67 10.84 4.61 -1.99
N LEU A 68 10.83 4.89 -3.29
CA LEU A 68 9.74 4.52 -4.18
C LEU A 68 9.64 3.00 -4.34
N VAL A 69 10.76 2.29 -4.52
CA VAL A 69 10.77 0.82 -4.58
C VAL A 69 10.21 0.24 -3.28
N TYR A 70 10.60 0.77 -2.13
CA TYR A 70 10.10 0.30 -0.84
C TYR A 70 8.60 0.57 -0.65
N TRP A 71 8.09 1.70 -1.15
CA TRP A 71 6.66 1.97 -1.24
C TRP A 71 5.93 0.89 -2.05
N LEU A 72 6.46 0.52 -3.22
CA LEU A 72 5.87 -0.52 -4.08
C LEU A 72 5.86 -1.90 -3.40
N VAL A 73 6.92 -2.23 -2.65
CA VAL A 73 6.97 -3.44 -1.82
C VAL A 73 5.85 -3.41 -0.77
N CYS A 74 5.63 -2.28 -0.10
CA CYS A 74 4.56 -2.16 0.89
C CYS A 74 3.16 -2.33 0.25
N VAL A 75 2.94 -1.72 -0.93
CA VAL A 75 1.69 -1.90 -1.70
C VAL A 75 1.49 -3.37 -2.06
N TYR A 76 2.54 -4.05 -2.53
CA TYR A 76 2.51 -5.47 -2.83
C TYR A 76 2.10 -6.29 -1.59
N GLU A 77 2.76 -6.07 -0.45
CA GLU A 77 2.48 -6.79 0.79
C GLU A 77 1.05 -6.57 1.29
N PHE A 78 0.49 -5.36 1.19
CA PHE A 78 -0.93 -5.12 1.49
C PHE A 78 -1.86 -6.00 0.64
N HIS A 79 -1.58 -6.11 -0.65
CA HIS A 79 -2.42 -6.90 -1.55
C HIS A 79 -2.25 -8.40 -1.34
N VAL A 80 -1.06 -8.86 -0.91
CA VAL A 80 -0.85 -10.25 -0.48
C VAL A 80 -1.73 -10.57 0.72
N VAL A 81 -1.74 -9.72 1.75
CA VAL A 81 -2.60 -9.86 2.93
C VAL A 81 -4.07 -9.90 2.53
N LEU A 82 -4.51 -8.98 1.68
CA LEU A 82 -5.90 -8.92 1.21
C LEU A 82 -6.31 -10.18 0.42
N THR A 83 -5.45 -10.65 -0.48
CA THR A 83 -5.75 -11.83 -1.31
C THR A 83 -5.93 -13.08 -0.46
N GLN A 84 -5.04 -13.28 0.52
CA GLN A 84 -5.13 -14.42 1.44
C GLN A 84 -6.33 -14.30 2.38
N ALA A 85 -6.57 -13.11 2.96
CA ALA A 85 -7.68 -12.88 3.86
C ALA A 85 -9.05 -12.96 3.19
N ALA A 86 -9.14 -12.65 1.89
CA ALA A 86 -10.36 -12.77 1.10
C ALA A 86 -10.59 -14.17 0.52
N GLY A 87 -9.70 -15.14 0.79
CA GLY A 87 -9.81 -16.48 0.19
C GLY A 87 -9.80 -16.47 -1.34
N GLY A 88 -9.09 -15.51 -1.96
CA GLY A 88 -9.06 -15.35 -3.42
C GLY A 88 -10.18 -14.51 -4.03
N ALA A 89 -11.18 -14.05 -3.26
CA ALA A 89 -12.25 -13.18 -3.75
C ALA A 89 -11.80 -11.73 -4.03
N TYR A 90 -10.57 -11.37 -3.65
CA TYR A 90 -10.02 -10.04 -3.89
C TYR A 90 -9.55 -9.89 -5.34
N SER A 91 -10.08 -8.88 -6.04
CA SER A 91 -9.95 -8.74 -7.49
C SER A 91 -8.57 -8.29 -7.99
N ILE A 92 -7.74 -7.72 -7.12
CA ILE A 92 -6.45 -7.14 -7.49
C ILE A 92 -5.30 -8.08 -7.12
N LYS A 93 -4.57 -8.56 -8.15
CA LYS A 93 -3.34 -9.33 -7.96
C LYS A 93 -2.23 -8.45 -7.36
N PRO A 94 -1.45 -8.92 -6.37
CA PRO A 94 -0.42 -8.11 -5.71
C PRO A 94 0.63 -7.51 -6.64
N LEU A 95 1.15 -8.30 -7.58
CA LEU A 95 2.15 -7.81 -8.54
C LEU A 95 1.59 -6.71 -9.44
N ARG A 96 0.34 -6.87 -9.88
CA ARG A 96 -0.39 -5.86 -10.67
C ARG A 96 -0.57 -4.57 -9.88
N ALA A 97 -0.78 -4.67 -8.57
CA ALA A 97 -0.97 -3.51 -7.71
C ALA A 97 0.26 -2.63 -7.57
N ALA A 98 1.45 -3.24 -7.46
CA ALA A 98 2.69 -2.50 -7.46
C ALA A 98 2.98 -1.90 -8.85
N TRP A 99 2.95 -2.72 -9.90
CA TRP A 99 3.38 -2.32 -11.24
C TRP A 99 2.58 -1.16 -11.84
N PHE A 100 1.28 -1.09 -11.56
CA PHE A 100 0.42 -0.05 -12.11
C PHE A 100 0.70 1.37 -11.59
N HIS A 101 1.49 1.52 -10.52
CA HIS A 101 2.01 2.84 -10.10
C HIS A 101 3.08 3.39 -11.05
N LEU A 102 3.75 2.53 -11.83
CA LEU A 102 4.84 2.92 -12.74
C LEU A 102 4.33 3.45 -14.09
N ILE A 103 3.04 3.32 -14.38
CA ILE A 103 2.44 3.79 -15.62
C ILE A 103 1.96 5.23 -15.37
N PRO A 104 2.53 6.28 -15.99
CA PRO A 104 2.33 7.67 -15.55
C PRO A 104 0.86 8.11 -15.49
N VAL A 105 0.11 7.92 -16.59
CA VAL A 105 -1.30 8.33 -16.67
C VAL A 105 -2.20 7.38 -15.89
N TYR A 106 -1.95 6.08 -15.99
CA TYR A 106 -2.76 5.08 -15.30
C TYR A 106 -2.53 5.12 -13.78
N GLY A 107 -1.35 5.53 -13.32
CA GLY A 107 -0.98 5.69 -11.92
C GLY A 107 -1.86 6.71 -11.19
N LEU A 108 -2.25 7.79 -11.88
CA LEU A 108 -3.20 8.77 -11.35
C LEU A 108 -4.58 8.19 -11.10
N TYR A 109 -5.08 7.32 -11.98
CA TYR A 109 -6.30 6.56 -11.71
C TYR A 109 -6.08 5.52 -10.61
N TRP A 110 -4.93 4.84 -10.65
CA TRP A 110 -4.61 3.72 -9.80
C TRP A 110 -4.54 4.11 -8.32
N VAL A 111 -3.98 5.29 -8.01
CA VAL A 111 -3.86 5.83 -6.65
C VAL A 111 -5.22 5.99 -5.94
N PHE A 112 -6.33 6.10 -6.68
CA PHE A 112 -7.68 6.11 -6.13
C PHE A 112 -8.37 4.75 -6.18
N LYS A 113 -8.09 3.94 -7.21
CA LYS A 113 -8.76 2.66 -7.42
C LYS A 113 -8.39 1.64 -6.34
N TRP A 114 -7.11 1.40 -6.10
CA TRP A 114 -6.71 0.33 -5.19
C TRP A 114 -7.07 0.61 -3.73
N PRO A 115 -6.97 1.85 -3.20
CA PRO A 115 -7.42 2.12 -1.82
C PRO A 115 -8.93 2.00 -1.66
N ARG A 116 -9.71 2.25 -2.72
CA ARG A 116 -11.17 2.02 -2.73
C ARG A 116 -11.50 0.53 -2.59
N GLU A 117 -10.80 -0.34 -3.30
CA GLU A 117 -10.98 -1.79 -3.17
C GLU A 117 -10.56 -2.29 -1.78
N LEU A 118 -9.46 -1.76 -1.23
CA LEU A 118 -9.05 -2.05 0.15
C LEU A 118 -10.11 -1.59 1.16
N ALA A 119 -10.62 -0.36 1.02
CA ALA A 119 -11.67 0.18 1.88
C ALA A 119 -12.97 -0.64 1.79
N ARG A 120 -13.34 -1.13 0.60
CA ARG A 120 -14.49 -2.03 0.40
C ARG A 120 -14.31 -3.31 1.22
N PHE A 121 -13.14 -3.94 1.14
CA PHE A 121 -12.83 -5.13 1.94
C PHE A 121 -12.84 -4.86 3.44
N VAL A 122 -12.22 -3.77 3.89
CA VAL A 122 -12.17 -3.41 5.31
C VAL A 122 -13.58 -3.14 5.84
N ASN A 123 -14.37 -2.35 5.13
CA ASN A 123 -15.72 -2.00 5.56
C ASN A 123 -16.68 -3.19 5.50
N SER A 124 -16.50 -4.14 4.57
CA SER A 124 -17.35 -5.35 4.53
C SER A 124 -17.13 -6.29 5.72
N ARG A 125 -16.03 -6.13 6.46
CA ARG A 125 -15.70 -6.92 7.66
C ARG A 125 -16.18 -6.27 8.95
N LEU A 126 -16.64 -5.02 8.91
CA LEU A 126 -16.95 -4.22 10.08
C LEU A 126 -18.44 -3.86 10.12
N PRO A 127 -19.06 -3.75 11.30
CA PRO A 127 -20.46 -3.36 11.43
C PRO A 127 -20.74 -1.91 11.01
N ALA A 128 -19.72 -1.05 11.05
CA ALA A 128 -19.79 0.34 10.60
C ALA A 128 -18.59 0.67 9.70
N PRO A 129 -18.76 1.52 8.66
CA PRO A 129 -17.69 1.84 7.73
C PRO A 129 -16.59 2.65 8.43
N LEU A 130 -15.40 2.05 8.53
CA LEU A 130 -14.22 2.67 9.14
C LEU A 130 -13.45 3.55 8.15
N MET A 131 -13.40 3.14 6.88
CA MET A 131 -12.65 3.82 5.84
C MET A 131 -13.58 4.53 4.86
N LYS A 132 -13.29 5.78 4.52
CA LYS A 132 -13.94 6.50 3.42
C LYS A 132 -13.04 6.42 2.18
N PRO A 133 -13.42 5.67 1.12
CA PRO A 133 -12.57 5.43 -0.04
C PRO A 133 -11.99 6.72 -0.67
N GLU A 134 -12.80 7.77 -0.76
CA GLU A 134 -12.45 9.04 -1.39
C GLU A 134 -11.37 9.75 -0.56
N ARG A 135 -11.53 9.79 0.76
CA ARG A 135 -10.56 10.43 1.66
C ARG A 135 -9.24 9.68 1.69
N THR A 136 -9.29 8.35 1.69
CA THR A 136 -8.08 7.52 1.67
C THR A 136 -7.31 7.70 0.36
N GLY A 137 -7.99 7.64 -0.79
CA GLY A 137 -7.37 7.90 -2.09
C GLY A 137 -6.81 9.32 -2.20
N ALA A 138 -7.56 10.32 -1.76
CA ALA A 138 -7.11 11.72 -1.76
C ALA A 138 -5.88 11.95 -0.87
N ALA A 139 -5.79 11.29 0.29
CA ALA A 139 -4.63 11.38 1.16
C ALA A 139 -3.36 10.80 0.50
N ILE A 140 -3.46 9.64 -0.15
CA ILE A 140 -2.33 9.01 -0.87
C ILE A 140 -1.95 9.87 -2.08
N PHE A 141 -2.93 10.37 -2.83
CA PHE A 141 -2.69 11.28 -3.95
C PHE A 141 -1.97 12.56 -3.50
N ALA A 142 -2.45 13.21 -2.43
CA ALA A 142 -1.80 14.38 -1.87
C ALA A 142 -0.36 14.09 -1.44
N ALA A 143 -0.10 12.94 -0.81
CA ALA A 143 1.25 12.52 -0.45
C ALA A 143 2.15 12.34 -1.70
N PHE A 144 1.63 11.79 -2.79
CA PHE A 144 2.35 11.74 -4.07
C PHE A 144 2.61 13.12 -4.67
N VAL A 145 1.66 14.05 -4.60
CA VAL A 145 1.87 15.43 -5.06
C VAL A 145 2.99 16.09 -4.26
N VAL A 146 2.98 15.94 -2.93
CA VAL A 146 4.06 16.44 -2.08
C VAL A 146 5.40 15.81 -2.47
N PHE A 147 5.43 14.48 -2.65
CA PHE A 147 6.64 13.74 -3.03
C PHE A 147 7.21 14.16 -4.39
N LEU A 148 6.36 14.43 -5.38
CA LEU A 148 6.78 14.73 -6.74
C LEU A 148 7.10 16.21 -6.97
N VAL A 149 6.43 17.12 -6.27
CA VAL A 149 6.42 18.55 -6.59
C VAL A 149 6.99 19.45 -5.49
N LEU A 150 6.81 19.07 -4.22
CA LEU A 150 7.17 19.95 -3.09
C LEU A 150 8.47 19.52 -2.41
N ASP A 151 8.46 18.34 -1.79
CA ASP A 151 9.55 17.85 -0.98
C ASP A 151 9.48 16.32 -0.90
N ARG A 152 10.57 15.66 -1.29
CA ARG A 152 10.56 14.19 -1.42
C ARG A 152 10.56 13.53 -0.06
N GLY A 153 11.36 14.02 0.89
CA GLY A 153 11.40 13.44 2.23
C GLY A 153 10.06 13.54 2.95
N LEU A 154 9.42 14.71 2.93
CA LEU A 154 8.09 14.94 3.50
C LEU A 154 7.03 14.13 2.77
N GLY A 155 7.06 14.10 1.44
CA GLY A 155 6.14 13.29 0.64
C GLY A 155 6.22 11.80 0.99
N MET A 156 7.43 11.27 1.17
CA MET A 156 7.63 9.90 1.62
C MET A 156 7.07 9.66 3.03
N ILE A 157 7.28 10.58 3.97
CA ILE A 157 6.71 10.49 5.32
C ILE A 157 5.17 10.45 5.25
N LEU A 158 4.56 11.29 4.41
CA LEU A 158 3.11 11.31 4.22
C LEU A 158 2.57 10.03 3.56
N LEU A 159 3.30 9.46 2.59
CA LEU A 159 2.96 8.17 1.99
C LEU A 159 2.94 7.07 3.06
N PHE A 160 3.99 6.98 3.88
CA PHE A 160 4.06 5.97 4.94
C PHE A 160 3.12 6.25 6.11
N TRP A 161 2.72 7.50 6.33
CA TRP A 161 1.61 7.85 7.21
C TRP A 161 0.27 7.31 6.69
N ALA A 162 -0.02 7.49 5.39
CA ALA A 162 -1.19 6.88 4.77
C ALA A 162 -1.13 5.35 4.85
N ALA A 163 0.02 4.72 4.58
CA ALA A 163 0.20 3.28 4.75
C ALA A 163 -0.02 2.81 6.20
N SER A 164 0.42 3.58 7.19
CA SER A 164 0.18 3.27 8.62
C SER A 164 -1.31 3.24 8.94
N TYR A 165 -2.06 4.22 8.43
CA TYR A 165 -3.52 4.25 8.54
C TYR A 165 -4.15 3.01 7.88
N LEU A 166 -3.76 2.67 6.65
CA LEU A 166 -4.25 1.47 5.95
C LEU A 166 -3.96 0.19 6.73
N SER A 167 -2.73 0.03 7.23
CA SER A 167 -2.31 -1.13 8.01
C SER A 167 -3.11 -1.28 9.29
N ARG A 168 -3.37 -0.19 10.01
CA ARG A 168 -4.21 -0.19 11.21
C ARG A 168 -5.65 -0.60 10.89
N CYS A 169 -6.25 -0.02 9.85
CA CYS A 169 -7.61 -0.36 9.43
C CYS A 169 -7.73 -1.83 9.00
N LEU A 170 -6.75 -2.32 8.23
CA LEU A 170 -6.73 -3.70 7.78
C LEU A 170 -6.53 -4.67 8.95
N ARG A 171 -5.60 -4.41 9.88
CA ARG A 171 -5.42 -5.22 11.10
C ARG A 171 -6.72 -5.29 11.91
N TYR A 172 -7.42 -4.18 12.05
CA TYR A 172 -8.70 -4.13 12.76
C TYR A 172 -9.77 -4.98 12.06
N ALA A 173 -9.90 -4.88 10.73
CA ALA A 173 -10.81 -5.69 9.95
C ALA A 173 -10.49 -7.20 9.97
N LEU A 174 -9.21 -7.58 10.06
CA LEU A 174 -8.79 -8.98 10.17
C LEU A 174 -8.99 -9.55 11.59
N ALA A 175 -8.94 -8.70 12.62
CA ALA A 175 -9.24 -9.10 14.00
C ALA A 175 -10.75 -9.22 14.24
N ALA A 176 -11.57 -8.48 13.49
CA ALA A 176 -13.02 -8.63 13.52
C ALA A 176 -13.42 -9.99 12.93
N ARG A 177 -14.29 -10.74 13.62
CA ARG A 177 -14.96 -11.89 12.99
C ARG A 177 -15.75 -11.37 11.78
N PRO A 178 -15.75 -12.09 10.64
CA PRO A 178 -16.61 -11.71 9.52
C PRO A 178 -18.04 -11.53 10.03
N ALA A 179 -18.65 -10.38 9.73
CA ALA A 179 -20.09 -10.23 9.90
C ALA A 179 -20.74 -11.43 9.19
N GLY A 180 -21.50 -12.23 9.94
CA GLY A 180 -22.15 -13.40 9.38
C GLY A 180 -23.10 -13.03 8.23
N PRO A 181 -23.61 -14.03 7.47
CA PRO A 181 -24.55 -13.81 6.37
C PRO A 181 -25.85 -13.05 6.73
N GLU A 182 -26.09 -12.74 8.00
CA GLU A 182 -27.25 -11.98 8.48
C GLU A 182 -27.15 -10.46 8.23
N GLY A 183 -26.04 -9.99 7.65
CA GLY A 183 -25.85 -8.61 7.21
C GLY A 183 -26.29 -8.33 5.76
N GLN A 184 -27.13 -9.18 5.16
CA GLN A 184 -27.85 -8.82 3.94
C GLN A 184 -28.85 -7.72 4.32
N LEU A 185 -28.40 -6.46 4.30
CA LEU A 185 -29.32 -5.33 4.34
C LEU A 185 -30.23 -5.44 3.10
N PRO A 186 -31.56 -5.53 3.27
CA PRO A 186 -32.47 -5.62 2.16
C PRO A 186 -32.67 -4.22 1.61
N PHE A 187 -31.86 -3.79 0.64
CA PHE A 187 -32.17 -2.56 -0.09
C PHE A 187 -31.97 -2.73 -1.59
N SER A 188 -33.13 -2.64 -2.25
CA SER A 188 -33.36 -2.37 -3.67
C SER A 188 -32.88 -0.98 -4.07
#